data_AF-S0JKD4-F1
#
_entry.id   AF-S0JKD4-F1
#
_cell.length_a   1.000
_cell.length_b   1.000
_cell.length_c   1.000
_cell.angle_alpha   90.00
_cell.angle_beta   90.00
_cell.angle_gamma   90.00
#
_symmetry.space_group_name_H-M   'P 1'
#
loop_
_entity.id
_entity.type
_entity.pdbx_description
1 polymer ?
#
loop_
_entity_poly.entity_id
_entity_poly.type
_entity_poly.pdbx_seq_one_letter_code
_entity_poly.pdbx_strand_id
1 'polypeptide(L)'
;MKVIVVYDDTGRKSEVITDIIGDKGFGDVFVKKRRLEEYYYDNIRDIFSEVVWKRIHSVFEYESLLKEMELYVGTDTKILHCFSNYLISDGKKAALSLKKLYFIDEQFAVIDGKRAVAAMFPDTDSYISFCKNIMSGQRAWDVVRGMKECFEIEGLVDIGIIGNFIQCITGNFDSRYFNSLQGNDYTIVKSSSNRRKIRAEYSFYHLLPDDMKFWFVMPFNYREECSGNASYMMERLHMTDLAIKWVHGSMDETEFEELLDKYFFFFQSRHIKKCSDMAYQQKAKELYVDKVNNRIAELKGLPEYRKIKTLLEVAEDTNIDFLVEKYFSLKKNIEGRIQYPKEFVIGHGDPCFANALYNKSTKTLKFIDPRGALTEDELWTNPYYDIVKLSHSVCGKYDFFNNALFEIKVNSRFSYDLEIPFDNAEYIKIFKKKVEENGFDYLSVRIYEVSLFLSMLPLHIDNPHKVFGFILNLKNILKEIEENV
;
A
#
# COMPACT_ATOMS: atom_id res chain seq x y z
N MET A 1 11.73 34.31 -19.81
CA MET A 1 12.64 33.84 -18.74
C MET A 1 12.37 32.37 -18.52
N LYS A 2 13.34 31.51 -18.85
CA LYS A 2 13.24 30.07 -18.69
C LYS A 2 13.59 29.68 -17.26
N VAL A 3 12.89 28.70 -16.69
CA VAL A 3 13.23 28.13 -15.38
C VAL A 3 13.64 26.69 -15.55
N ILE A 4 14.88 26.37 -15.17
CA ILE A 4 15.33 24.98 -15.04
C ILE A 4 15.05 24.55 -13.61
N VAL A 5 14.33 23.44 -13.46
CA VAL A 5 14.09 22.83 -12.16
C VAL A 5 14.84 21.52 -12.09
N VAL A 6 15.75 21.42 -11.13
CA VAL A 6 16.53 20.23 -10.84
C VAL A 6 15.93 19.57 -9.61
N TYR A 7 15.31 18.40 -9.80
CA TYR A 7 14.77 17.55 -8.76
C TYR A 7 15.84 16.54 -8.32
N ASP A 8 16.48 16.84 -7.19
CA ASP A 8 17.55 16.03 -6.60
C ASP A 8 16.96 14.93 -5.74
N ASP A 9 17.06 13.69 -6.25
CA ASP A 9 16.61 12.48 -5.58
C ASP A 9 17.76 11.64 -4.99
N THR A 10 18.90 12.29 -4.71
CA THR A 10 20.09 11.67 -4.10
C THR A 10 20.04 11.65 -2.56
N GLY A 11 18.98 12.21 -1.96
CA GLY A 11 18.81 12.33 -0.52
C GLY A 11 18.92 10.99 0.22
N ARG A 12 19.66 10.98 1.33
CA ARG A 12 19.83 9.76 2.14
C ARG A 12 18.53 9.45 2.91
N LYS A 13 18.06 8.21 2.74
CA LYS A 13 16.90 7.65 3.46
C LYS A 13 17.32 7.11 4.83
N SER A 14 16.43 7.17 5.81
CA SER A 14 16.61 6.43 7.07
C SER A 14 16.47 4.93 6.82
N GLU A 15 17.02 4.08 7.71
CA GLU A 15 16.88 2.62 7.58
C GLU A 15 15.42 2.17 7.50
N VAL A 16 14.53 2.82 8.25
CA VAL A 16 13.09 2.53 8.22
C VAL A 16 12.47 2.86 6.86
N ILE A 17 12.84 4.00 6.25
CA ILE A 17 12.34 4.37 4.92
C ILE A 17 12.91 3.42 3.86
N THR A 18 14.20 3.09 3.95
CA THR A 18 14.83 2.11 3.05
C THR A 18 14.18 0.73 3.16
N ASP A 19 13.76 0.30 4.36
CA ASP A 19 13.00 -0.95 4.52
C ASP A 19 11.65 -0.92 3.77
N ILE A 20 11.02 0.26 3.66
CA ILE A 20 9.71 0.41 3.02
C ILE A 20 9.80 0.47 1.50
N ILE A 21 10.77 1.20 0.92
CA ILE A 21 10.85 1.44 -0.53
C ILE A 21 12.09 0.86 -1.22
N GLY A 22 12.97 0.20 -0.46
CA GLY A 22 14.22 -0.36 -0.96
C GLY A 22 15.16 0.72 -1.48
N ASP A 23 15.80 0.45 -2.61
CA ASP A 23 16.78 1.34 -3.23
C ASP A 23 16.15 2.55 -3.94
N LYS A 24 14.83 2.55 -4.17
CA LYS A 24 14.08 3.62 -4.86
C LYS A 24 14.25 4.98 -4.18
N GLY A 25 14.39 6.04 -4.98
CA GLY A 25 14.38 7.41 -4.45
C GLY A 25 12.99 7.84 -3.99
N PHE A 26 12.89 8.96 -3.27
CA PHE A 26 11.59 9.51 -2.86
C PHE A 26 10.72 9.84 -4.07
N GLY A 27 11.34 10.27 -5.18
CA GLY A 27 10.63 10.56 -6.43
C GLY A 27 9.90 9.35 -7.03
N ASP A 28 10.40 8.12 -6.81
CA ASP A 28 9.83 6.89 -7.39
C ASP A 28 8.71 6.25 -6.57
N VAL A 29 8.42 6.80 -5.40
CA VAL A 29 7.36 6.32 -4.52
C VAL A 29 6.01 6.56 -5.18
N PHE A 30 5.18 5.52 -5.26
CA PHE A 30 3.87 5.59 -5.88
C PHE A 30 2.80 5.89 -4.83
N VAL A 31 2.05 6.97 -5.04
CA VAL A 31 0.91 7.37 -4.20
C VAL A 31 -0.27 7.69 -5.10
N LYS A 32 -1.42 7.03 -4.89
CA LYS A 32 -2.65 7.21 -5.69
C LYS A 32 -2.39 7.17 -7.20
N LYS A 33 -1.70 6.11 -7.67
CA LYS A 33 -1.32 5.83 -9.08
C LYS A 33 -0.23 6.71 -9.72
N ARG A 34 0.33 7.66 -8.99
CA ARG A 34 1.31 8.60 -9.54
C ARG A 34 2.58 8.59 -8.69
N ARG A 35 3.72 8.85 -9.32
CA ARG A 35 4.98 9.03 -8.60
C ARG A 35 4.99 10.34 -7.84
N LEU A 36 5.67 10.40 -6.68
CA LEU A 36 5.81 11.66 -5.93
C LEU A 36 6.46 12.78 -6.76
N GLU A 37 7.38 12.42 -7.66
CA GLU A 37 7.95 13.35 -8.64
C GLU A 37 6.87 14.05 -9.47
N GLU A 38 5.84 13.33 -9.93
CA GLU A 38 4.79 13.91 -10.77
C GLU A 38 3.92 14.91 -10.02
N TYR A 39 3.62 14.65 -8.74
CA TYR A 39 2.91 15.62 -7.90
C TYR A 39 3.73 16.89 -7.71
N TYR A 40 5.03 16.76 -7.50
CA TYR A 40 5.92 17.90 -7.35
C TYR A 40 6.00 18.70 -8.66
N TYR A 41 6.16 18.00 -9.78
CA TYR A 41 6.22 18.59 -11.13
C TYR A 41 4.96 19.41 -11.45
N ASP A 42 3.76 18.88 -11.19
CA ASP A 42 2.50 19.59 -11.44
C ASP A 42 2.43 20.90 -10.63
N ASN A 43 2.75 20.84 -9.33
CA ASN A 43 2.74 22.03 -8.47
C ASN A 43 3.74 23.09 -8.96
N ILE A 44 4.91 22.67 -9.47
CA ILE A 44 5.92 23.58 -10.03
C ILE A 44 5.44 24.21 -11.34
N ARG A 45 4.75 23.46 -12.20
CA ARG A 45 4.16 23.99 -13.44
C ARG A 45 3.04 24.97 -13.23
N ASP A 46 2.32 24.87 -12.12
CA ASP A 46 1.32 25.87 -11.72
C ASP A 46 1.97 27.19 -11.27
N ILE A 47 3.25 27.15 -10.89
CA ILE A 47 4.01 28.32 -10.42
C ILE A 47 4.75 29.00 -11.58
N PHE A 48 5.38 28.22 -12.45
CA PHE A 48 6.27 28.69 -13.51
C PHE A 48 5.76 28.29 -14.91
N SER A 49 5.73 29.24 -15.84
CA SER A 49 5.16 29.03 -17.18
C SER A 49 6.05 28.24 -18.15
N GLU A 50 7.38 28.39 -18.04
CA GLU A 50 8.38 27.73 -18.91
C GLU A 50 9.38 26.92 -18.10
N VAL A 51 8.99 25.68 -17.75
CA VAL A 51 9.78 24.76 -16.92
C VAL A 51 10.53 23.74 -17.77
N VAL A 52 11.85 23.68 -17.60
CA VAL A 52 12.67 22.54 -18.03
C VAL A 52 12.96 21.68 -16.80
N TRP A 53 12.41 20.47 -16.78
CA TRP A 53 12.58 19.54 -15.66
C TRP A 53 13.79 18.65 -15.86
N LYS A 54 14.61 18.52 -14.82
CA LYS A 54 15.77 17.63 -14.75
C LYS A 54 15.70 16.88 -13.44
N ARG A 55 15.92 15.56 -13.48
CA ARG A 55 15.99 14.72 -12.29
C ARG A 55 17.39 14.16 -12.15
N ILE A 56 17.85 14.05 -10.90
CA ILE A 56 19.11 13.41 -10.53
C ILE A 56 18.77 12.26 -9.58
N HIS A 57 19.18 11.03 -9.91
CA HIS A 57 18.99 9.86 -9.05
C HIS A 57 20.25 9.51 -8.27
N SER A 58 21.41 9.94 -8.77
CA SER A 58 22.70 9.64 -8.17
C SER A 58 23.66 10.83 -8.25
N VAL A 59 24.56 10.94 -7.28
CA VAL A 59 25.59 11.99 -7.26
C VAL A 59 26.49 11.93 -8.50
N PHE A 60 26.62 10.77 -9.15
CA PHE A 60 27.39 10.61 -10.39
C PHE A 60 26.75 11.29 -11.60
N GLU A 61 25.46 11.59 -11.57
CA GLU A 61 24.75 12.25 -12.68
C GLU A 61 25.00 13.76 -12.73
N TYR A 62 25.59 14.35 -11.68
CA TYR A 62 25.97 15.76 -11.67
C TYR A 62 26.96 16.13 -12.79
N GLU A 63 27.83 15.20 -13.23
CA GLU A 63 28.73 15.45 -14.36
C GLU A 63 27.97 15.63 -15.67
N SER A 64 26.99 14.75 -15.92
CA SER A 64 26.12 14.86 -17.10
C SER A 64 25.27 16.11 -17.03
N LEU A 65 24.69 16.41 -15.85
CA LEU A 65 23.91 17.61 -15.64
C LEU A 65 24.74 18.87 -15.93
N LEU A 66 25.99 18.93 -15.48
CA LEU A 66 26.87 20.08 -15.70
C LEU A 66 27.08 20.33 -17.20
N LYS A 67 27.35 19.29 -18.00
CA LYS A 67 27.49 19.40 -19.46
C LYS A 67 26.22 19.94 -20.12
N GLU A 68 25.05 19.56 -19.61
CA GLU A 68 23.77 20.09 -20.09
C GLU A 68 23.56 21.55 -19.68
N MET A 69 23.96 21.93 -18.46
CA MET A 69 23.86 23.31 -17.97
C MET A 69 24.73 24.28 -18.78
N GLU A 70 25.89 23.84 -19.27
CA GLU A 70 26.77 24.66 -20.13
C GLU A 70 26.05 25.20 -21.39
N LEU A 71 25.04 24.49 -21.89
CA LEU A 71 24.22 24.93 -23.04
C LEU A 71 23.34 26.15 -22.76
N TYR A 72 23.15 26.50 -21.48
CA TYR A 72 22.30 27.60 -21.02
C TYR A 72 23.12 28.79 -20.51
N VAL A 73 24.45 28.73 -20.56
CA VAL A 73 25.32 29.86 -20.17
C VAL A 73 25.06 31.06 -21.08
N GLY A 74 24.97 32.26 -20.49
CA GLY A 74 24.66 33.50 -21.21
C GLY A 74 23.20 33.65 -21.65
N THR A 75 22.31 32.72 -21.28
CA THR A 75 20.86 32.83 -21.54
C THR A 75 20.11 33.38 -20.32
N ASP A 76 18.94 33.99 -20.52
CA ASP A 76 18.03 34.43 -19.45
C ASP A 76 17.32 33.23 -18.79
N THR A 77 18.09 32.49 -17.99
CA THR A 77 17.68 31.25 -17.33
C THR A 77 17.90 31.34 -15.82
N LYS A 78 16.85 31.04 -15.04
CA LYS A 78 16.93 30.86 -13.58
C LYS A 78 16.88 29.38 -13.24
N ILE A 79 17.52 28.99 -12.13
CA ILE A 79 17.58 27.59 -11.72
C ILE A 79 17.01 27.42 -10.31
N LEU A 80 16.11 26.45 -10.16
CA LEU A 80 15.60 25.98 -8.89
C LEU A 80 16.10 24.56 -8.65
N HIS A 81 16.82 24.34 -7.57
CA HIS A 81 17.29 23.03 -7.15
C HIS A 81 16.45 22.57 -5.95
N CYS A 82 15.65 21.52 -6.09
CA CYS A 82 14.75 21.02 -5.05
C CYS A 82 15.17 19.63 -4.57
N PHE A 83 15.11 19.37 -3.26
CA PHE A 83 15.36 18.05 -2.71
C PHE A 83 14.09 17.19 -2.65
N SER A 84 14.17 15.95 -3.11
CA SER A 84 13.04 15.02 -3.22
C SER A 84 12.42 14.60 -1.88
N ASN A 85 13.16 14.73 -0.78
CA ASN A 85 12.65 14.45 0.56
C ASN A 85 11.69 15.53 1.06
N TYR A 86 11.44 16.59 0.28
CA TYR A 86 10.36 17.55 0.55
C TYR A 86 9.24 17.40 -0.48
N LEU A 87 8.01 17.38 0.02
CA LEU A 87 6.81 17.33 -0.81
C LEU A 87 6.00 18.62 -0.63
N ILE A 88 5.44 19.15 -1.71
CA ILE A 88 4.56 20.32 -1.67
C ILE A 88 3.20 19.88 -1.13
N SER A 89 2.86 20.34 0.07
CA SER A 89 1.60 20.06 0.76
C SER A 89 0.56 21.18 0.59
N ASP A 90 1.01 22.41 0.37
CA ASP A 90 0.16 23.56 0.05
C ASP A 90 0.83 24.38 -1.07
N GLY A 91 0.39 24.13 -2.31
CA GLY A 91 0.92 24.80 -3.49
C GLY A 91 0.76 26.32 -3.46
N LYS A 92 -0.28 26.86 -2.80
CA LYS A 92 -0.48 28.32 -2.73
C LYS A 92 0.54 28.96 -1.81
N LYS A 93 0.79 28.35 -0.64
CA LYS A 93 1.83 28.82 0.30
C LYS A 93 3.22 28.69 -0.31
N ALA A 94 3.54 27.51 -0.87
CA ALA A 94 4.83 27.27 -1.52
C ALA A 94 5.08 28.25 -2.66
N ALA A 95 4.06 28.57 -3.47
CA ALA A 95 4.16 29.52 -4.58
C ALA A 95 4.61 30.92 -4.15
N LEU A 96 4.21 31.42 -2.98
CA LEU A 96 4.60 32.74 -2.49
C LEU A 96 6.13 32.86 -2.34
N SER A 97 6.75 31.79 -1.86
CA SER A 97 8.20 31.71 -1.69
C SER A 97 8.90 31.37 -3.01
N LEU A 98 8.40 30.39 -3.76
CA LEU A 98 9.04 29.91 -4.99
C LEU A 98 9.06 30.97 -6.11
N LYS A 99 8.04 31.83 -6.20
CA LYS A 99 8.00 32.93 -7.19
C LYS A 99 9.10 33.97 -7.03
N LYS A 100 9.77 34.03 -5.86
CA LYS A 100 10.92 34.90 -5.65
C LYS A 100 12.03 34.64 -6.66
N LEU A 101 12.15 33.42 -7.19
CA LEU A 101 13.13 33.05 -8.22
C LEU A 101 13.13 33.99 -9.45
N TYR A 102 11.98 34.56 -9.82
CA TYR A 102 11.89 35.54 -10.91
C TYR A 102 12.63 36.87 -10.64
N PHE A 103 12.90 37.16 -9.37
CA PHE A 103 13.35 38.48 -8.92
C PHE A 103 14.72 38.45 -8.25
N ILE A 104 15.36 37.29 -8.12
CA ILE A 104 16.67 37.18 -7.49
C ILE A 104 17.81 37.56 -8.44
N ASP A 105 18.82 38.20 -7.86
CA ASP A 105 20.12 38.55 -8.43
C ASP A 105 21.28 37.83 -7.71
N GLU A 106 21.05 37.30 -6.51
CA GLU A 106 21.99 36.47 -5.74
C GLU A 106 21.48 35.03 -5.53
N GLN A 107 22.35 34.14 -5.04
CA GLN A 107 21.98 32.75 -4.68
C GLN A 107 21.25 32.73 -3.33
N PHE A 108 20.13 32.02 -3.27
CA PHE A 108 19.35 31.89 -2.04
C PHE A 108 19.18 30.43 -1.61
N ALA A 109 19.40 30.17 -0.33
CA ALA A 109 18.95 28.95 0.31
C ALA A 109 17.50 29.07 0.75
N VAL A 110 16.70 28.06 0.39
CA VAL A 110 15.33 27.91 0.87
C VAL A 110 15.35 26.89 2.01
N ILE A 111 14.91 27.30 3.20
CA ILE A 111 15.06 26.52 4.44
C ILE A 111 13.72 26.24 5.14
N ASP A 112 13.68 25.13 5.89
CA ASP A 112 12.65 24.81 6.89
C ASP A 112 13.37 24.57 8.22
N GLY A 113 13.33 25.58 9.09
CA GLY A 113 14.16 25.66 10.29
C GLY A 113 15.66 25.59 9.95
N LYS A 114 16.30 24.44 10.25
CA LYS A 114 17.75 24.21 10.00
C LYS A 114 18.05 23.33 8.79
N ARG A 115 17.02 22.89 8.05
CA ARG A 115 17.16 21.96 6.93
C ARG A 115 17.04 22.71 5.61
N ALA A 116 17.85 22.32 4.64
CA ALA A 116 17.73 22.83 3.29
C ALA A 116 16.57 22.13 2.57
N VAL A 117 15.70 22.91 1.95
CA VAL A 117 14.52 22.46 1.21
C VAL A 117 14.77 22.56 -0.29
N ALA A 118 15.33 23.69 -0.71
CA ALA A 118 15.69 23.98 -2.08
C ALA A 118 16.80 25.06 -2.12
N ALA A 119 17.34 25.33 -3.29
CA ALA A 119 18.19 26.47 -3.57
C ALA A 119 17.76 27.16 -4.86
N MET A 120 17.91 28.48 -4.89
CA MET A 120 17.58 29.31 -6.04
C MET A 120 18.83 29.99 -6.57
N PHE A 121 19.02 29.93 -7.88
CA PHE A 121 20.19 30.47 -8.55
C PHE A 121 19.78 31.52 -9.59
N PRO A 122 20.45 32.69 -9.59
CA PRO A 122 20.12 33.79 -10.49
C PRO A 122 20.57 33.55 -11.93
N ASP A 123 21.45 32.58 -12.17
CA ASP A 123 22.02 32.27 -13.48
C ASP A 123 22.65 30.87 -13.51
N THR A 124 23.01 30.41 -14.70
CA THR A 124 23.60 29.09 -14.90
C THR A 124 25.04 28.98 -14.38
N ASP A 125 25.81 30.06 -14.39
CA ASP A 125 27.23 30.05 -13.95
C ASP A 125 27.36 29.80 -12.43
N SER A 126 26.48 30.43 -11.65
CA SER A 126 26.36 30.19 -10.20
C SER A 126 25.92 28.75 -9.91
N TYR A 127 25.00 28.20 -10.70
CA TYR A 127 24.58 26.80 -10.56
C TYR A 127 25.70 25.80 -10.93
N ILE A 128 26.48 26.06 -11.98
CA ILE A 128 27.64 25.24 -12.34
C ILE A 128 28.67 25.23 -11.20
N SER A 129 28.88 26.37 -10.55
CA SER A 129 29.78 26.45 -9.39
C SER A 129 29.28 25.61 -8.21
N PHE A 130 27.96 25.59 -7.97
CA PHE A 130 27.32 24.70 -7.01
C PHE A 130 27.54 23.21 -7.35
N CYS A 131 27.32 22.80 -8.60
CA CYS A 131 27.57 21.43 -9.06
C CYS A 131 29.04 21.01 -8.85
N LYS A 132 30.01 21.89 -9.12
CA LYS A 132 31.45 21.61 -8.92
C LYS A 132 31.80 21.32 -7.46
N ASN A 133 31.18 22.02 -6.51
CA ASN A 133 31.36 21.71 -5.08
C ASN A 133 30.89 20.29 -4.75
N ILE A 134 29.78 19.85 -5.32
CA ILE A 134 29.23 18.51 -5.10
C ILE A 134 30.13 17.44 -5.72
N MET A 135 30.61 17.68 -6.94
CA MET A 135 31.59 16.82 -7.59
C MET A 135 32.91 16.73 -6.82
N SER A 136 33.26 17.75 -6.01
CA SER A 136 34.41 17.71 -5.10
C SER A 136 34.17 16.88 -3.82
N GLY A 137 32.99 16.27 -3.66
CA GLY A 137 32.63 15.43 -2.51
C GLY A 137 31.79 16.12 -1.44
N GLN A 138 31.38 17.37 -1.64
CA GLN A 138 30.44 18.04 -0.73
C GLN A 138 29.00 17.54 -0.96
N ARG A 139 28.17 17.56 0.08
CA ARG A 139 26.76 17.20 -0.06
C ARG A 139 25.96 18.42 -0.48
N ALA A 140 25.04 18.26 -1.43
CA ALA A 140 24.23 19.35 -1.97
C ALA A 140 23.55 20.18 -0.87
N TRP A 141 22.88 19.54 0.09
CA TRP A 141 22.23 20.22 1.21
C TRP A 141 23.21 20.92 2.19
N ASP A 142 24.47 20.50 2.27
CA ASP A 142 25.49 21.19 3.07
C ASP A 142 25.92 22.48 2.36
N VAL A 143 26.09 22.42 1.04
CA VAL A 143 26.39 23.60 0.21
C VAL A 143 25.25 24.60 0.27
N VAL A 144 23.99 24.15 0.17
CA VAL A 144 22.81 25.03 0.29
C VAL A 144 22.78 25.70 1.67
N ARG A 145 22.98 24.96 2.77
CA ARG A 145 23.00 25.54 4.12
C ARG A 145 24.13 26.55 4.36
N GLY A 146 25.19 26.50 3.56
CA GLY A 146 26.31 27.42 3.60
C GLY A 146 26.11 28.71 2.80
N MET A 147 25.00 28.86 2.08
CA MET A 147 24.71 30.09 1.32
C MET A 147 24.49 31.28 2.27
N LYS A 148 24.95 32.45 1.83
CA LYS A 148 24.89 33.68 2.63
C LYS A 148 23.46 34.17 2.82
N GLU A 149 22.68 34.18 1.73
CA GLU A 149 21.29 34.64 1.75
C GLU A 149 20.35 33.44 1.88
N CYS A 150 19.38 33.53 2.79
CA CYS A 150 18.41 32.45 3.02
C CYS A 150 17.04 32.97 3.46
N PHE A 151 15.99 32.19 3.24
CA PHE A 151 14.65 32.47 3.75
C PHE A 151 13.86 31.20 4.03
N GLU A 152 12.90 31.29 4.96
CA GLU A 152 12.00 30.19 5.30
C GLU A 152 10.87 30.00 4.27
N ILE A 153 10.47 28.75 4.06
CA ILE A 153 9.35 28.38 3.19
C ILE A 153 8.25 27.66 3.96
N GLU A 154 7.00 28.00 3.63
CA GLU A 154 5.83 27.26 4.07
C GLU A 154 5.23 26.42 2.93
N GLY A 155 4.42 25.42 3.30
CA GLY A 155 3.69 24.60 2.33
C GLY A 155 4.47 23.42 1.79
N LEU A 156 5.60 23.07 2.40
CA LEU A 156 6.33 21.82 2.15
C LEU A 156 6.42 20.99 3.42
N VAL A 157 6.54 19.67 3.24
CA VAL A 157 6.67 18.69 4.33
C VAL A 157 7.88 17.81 4.06
N ASP A 158 8.74 17.66 5.06
CA ASP A 158 9.89 16.76 5.01
C ASP A 158 9.44 15.30 5.18
N ILE A 159 9.38 14.57 4.08
CA ILE A 159 9.11 13.12 4.03
C ILE A 159 10.38 12.28 4.27
N GLY A 160 11.53 12.89 4.55
CA GLY A 160 12.67 12.21 5.18
C GLY A 160 12.40 11.85 6.65
N ILE A 161 11.39 12.47 7.28
CA ILE A 161 10.89 12.08 8.60
C ILE A 161 9.96 10.88 8.44
N ILE A 162 10.25 9.79 9.16
CA ILE A 162 9.51 8.52 9.09
C ILE A 162 7.98 8.71 9.24
N GLY A 163 7.56 9.50 10.22
CA GLY A 163 6.14 9.77 10.46
C GLY A 163 5.45 10.41 9.25
N ASN A 164 6.06 11.43 8.67
CA ASN A 164 5.55 12.12 7.48
C ASN A 164 5.59 11.22 6.24
N PHE A 165 6.63 10.39 6.12
CA PHE A 165 6.76 9.43 5.02
C PHE A 165 5.62 8.41 5.03
N ILE A 166 5.38 7.76 6.18
CA ILE A 166 4.31 6.78 6.34
C ILE A 166 2.94 7.42 6.08
N GLN A 167 2.74 8.67 6.51
CA GLN A 167 1.51 9.42 6.22
C GLN A 167 1.34 9.69 4.72
N CYS A 168 2.43 10.02 4.02
CA CYS A 168 2.43 10.28 2.58
C CYS A 168 2.00 9.03 1.79
N ILE A 169 2.65 7.89 2.05
CA ILE A 169 2.44 6.65 1.27
C ILE A 169 1.10 5.97 1.56
N THR A 170 0.53 6.19 2.74
CA THR A 170 -0.81 5.67 3.10
C THR A 170 -1.95 6.46 2.45
N GLY A 171 -1.66 7.44 1.59
CA GLY A 171 -2.66 8.14 0.77
C GLY A 171 -3.49 9.20 1.52
N ASN A 172 -3.15 9.49 2.77
CA ASN A 172 -3.84 10.44 3.64
C ASN A 172 -3.35 11.90 3.46
N PHE A 173 -2.94 12.24 2.23
CA PHE A 173 -2.37 13.53 1.85
C PHE A 173 -3.45 14.60 1.59
N ASP A 174 -4.36 14.80 2.53
CA ASP A 174 -5.26 15.96 2.53
C ASP A 174 -4.74 16.91 3.61
N SER A 175 -4.60 18.22 3.30
CA SER A 175 -4.08 19.23 4.23
C SER A 175 -4.89 19.33 5.53
N ARG A 176 -6.11 18.78 5.52
CA ARG A 176 -6.98 18.64 6.70
C ARG A 176 -6.58 17.49 7.64
N TYR A 177 -5.81 16.49 7.19
CA TYR A 177 -5.47 15.29 7.95
C TYR A 177 -4.12 15.32 8.68
N PHE A 178 -3.20 16.25 8.34
CA PHE A 178 -2.05 16.57 9.20
C PHE A 178 -2.48 16.96 10.63
N ASN A 179 -3.75 17.38 10.78
CA ASN A 179 -4.39 17.66 12.07
C ASN A 179 -5.28 16.52 12.62
N SER A 180 -5.43 15.37 11.95
CA SER A 180 -6.45 14.36 12.31
C SER A 180 -6.02 12.90 12.40
N LEU A 181 -4.72 12.60 12.48
CA LEU A 181 -4.31 11.40 13.23
C LEU A 181 -4.59 11.67 14.71
N GLN A 182 -5.76 11.28 15.20
CA GLN A 182 -6.04 11.32 16.63
C GLN A 182 -5.08 10.33 17.32
N GLY A 183 -4.05 10.86 17.96
CA GLY A 183 -2.92 10.12 18.52
C GLY A 183 -1.72 11.02 18.75
N ASN A 184 -0.58 10.42 19.07
CA ASN A 184 0.71 11.10 19.21
C ASN A 184 1.85 10.19 18.73
N ASP A 185 3.09 10.49 19.09
CA ASP A 185 4.24 9.66 18.70
C ASP A 185 4.21 8.26 19.32
N TYR A 186 3.45 8.04 20.39
CA TYR A 186 3.42 6.79 21.15
C TYR A 186 2.12 5.99 21.00
N THR A 187 1.02 6.65 20.62
CA THR A 187 -0.32 6.05 20.63
C THR A 187 -1.14 6.44 19.42
N ILE A 188 -2.00 5.53 18.98
CA ILE A 188 -2.99 5.74 17.92
C ILE A 188 -4.38 5.51 18.49
N VAL A 189 -5.35 6.35 18.14
CA VAL A 189 -6.77 6.15 18.45
C VAL A 189 -7.48 5.63 17.20
N LYS A 190 -8.13 4.47 17.32
CA LYS A 190 -9.07 3.97 16.32
C LYS A 190 -10.49 4.29 16.76
N SER A 191 -11.27 4.96 15.91
CA SER A 191 -12.65 5.35 16.22
C SER A 191 -13.60 5.10 15.04
N SER A 192 -14.87 4.86 15.35
CA SER A 192 -15.94 4.70 14.34
C SER A 192 -17.33 4.90 14.95
N SER A 193 -18.29 5.30 14.11
CA SER A 193 -19.71 5.27 14.43
C SER A 193 -20.28 3.85 14.50
N ASN A 194 -19.60 2.86 13.92
CA ASN A 194 -19.95 1.46 14.08
C ASN A 194 -19.44 0.92 15.43
N ARG A 195 -20.17 1.27 16.51
CA ARG A 195 -19.81 0.91 17.89
C ARG A 195 -19.61 -0.59 18.09
N ARG A 196 -20.49 -1.41 17.50
CA ARG A 196 -20.41 -2.87 17.62
C ARG A 196 -19.10 -3.41 17.04
N LYS A 197 -18.66 -2.90 15.88
CA LYS A 197 -17.39 -3.29 15.26
C LYS A 197 -16.20 -2.94 16.15
N ILE A 198 -16.11 -1.69 16.61
CA ILE A 198 -15.00 -1.25 17.47
C ILE A 198 -14.98 -2.03 18.79
N ARG A 199 -16.16 -2.31 19.37
CA ARG A 199 -16.28 -3.15 20.57
C ARG A 199 -15.78 -4.58 20.29
N ALA A 200 -16.20 -5.18 19.18
CA ALA A 200 -15.80 -6.54 18.82
C ALA A 200 -14.29 -6.65 18.56
N GLU A 201 -13.68 -5.67 17.90
CA GLU A 201 -12.22 -5.62 17.71
C GLU A 201 -11.47 -5.50 19.04
N TYR A 202 -11.92 -4.62 19.94
CA TYR A 202 -11.36 -4.47 21.29
C TYR A 202 -11.50 -5.76 22.11
N SER A 203 -12.71 -6.32 22.16
CA SER A 203 -13.02 -7.54 22.90
C SER A 203 -12.27 -8.76 22.37
N PHE A 204 -12.03 -8.86 21.06
CA PHE A 204 -11.28 -9.96 20.44
C PHE A 204 -9.94 -10.19 21.15
N TYR A 205 -9.13 -9.15 21.34
CA TYR A 205 -7.82 -9.27 21.99
C TYR A 205 -7.93 -9.81 23.42
N HIS A 206 -8.93 -9.34 24.17
CA HIS A 206 -9.12 -9.73 25.56
C HIS A 206 -9.71 -11.15 25.72
N LEU A 207 -10.35 -11.69 24.68
CA LEU A 207 -10.83 -13.07 24.62
C LEU A 207 -9.76 -14.05 24.14
N LEU A 208 -8.64 -13.58 23.56
CA LEU A 208 -7.57 -14.46 23.11
C LEU A 208 -6.88 -15.18 24.27
N PRO A 209 -6.46 -16.44 24.07
CA PRO A 209 -5.45 -17.09 24.92
C PRO A 209 -4.14 -16.27 25.00
N ASP A 210 -3.44 -16.37 26.13
CA ASP A 210 -2.26 -15.52 26.41
C ASP A 210 -1.10 -15.72 25.43
N ASP A 211 -0.88 -16.96 24.99
CA ASP A 211 0.14 -17.31 23.99
C ASP A 211 -0.16 -16.71 22.61
N MET A 212 -1.44 -16.48 22.28
CA MET A 212 -1.84 -15.84 21.02
C MET A 212 -1.71 -14.32 21.06
N LYS A 213 -1.85 -13.67 22.23
CA LYS A 213 -1.75 -12.20 22.36
C LYS A 213 -0.43 -11.64 21.85
N PHE A 214 0.64 -12.44 21.87
CA PHE A 214 1.95 -12.08 21.30
C PHE A 214 1.86 -11.64 19.83
N TRP A 215 0.92 -12.16 19.05
CA TRP A 215 0.80 -11.85 17.64
C TRP A 215 0.08 -10.54 17.33
N PHE A 216 -0.57 -9.91 18.31
CA PHE A 216 -1.45 -8.77 18.08
C PHE A 216 -0.92 -7.52 18.77
N VAL A 217 -1.29 -6.35 18.25
CA VAL A 217 -1.10 -5.08 18.96
C VAL A 217 -2.17 -4.98 20.05
N MET A 218 -1.76 -4.73 21.30
CA MET A 218 -2.68 -4.63 22.43
C MET A 218 -3.54 -3.37 22.33
N PRO A 219 -4.88 -3.49 22.27
CA PRO A 219 -5.77 -2.37 22.42
C PRO A 219 -6.02 -2.06 23.90
N PHE A 220 -6.18 -0.77 24.25
CA PHE A 220 -6.47 -0.30 25.60
C PHE A 220 -7.33 0.97 25.58
N ASN A 221 -7.83 1.40 26.74
CA ASN A 221 -8.63 2.63 26.90
C ASN A 221 -9.85 2.70 25.95
N TYR A 222 -10.67 1.65 25.93
CA TYR A 222 -11.93 1.63 25.19
C TYR A 222 -12.93 2.64 25.75
N ARG A 223 -13.61 3.36 24.86
CA ARG A 223 -14.61 4.38 25.20
C ARG A 223 -15.79 4.32 24.24
N GLU A 224 -16.97 4.59 24.75
CA GLU A 224 -18.17 4.89 23.95
C GLU A 224 -18.66 6.28 24.32
N GLU A 225 -18.76 7.15 23.32
CA GLU A 225 -19.22 8.50 23.49
C GLU A 225 -20.74 8.59 23.35
N CYS A 226 -21.34 9.58 24.04
CA CYS A 226 -22.76 9.92 23.86
C CYS A 226 -23.07 10.37 22.43
N SER A 227 -22.07 10.86 21.69
CA SER A 227 -22.14 11.25 20.28
C SER A 227 -22.49 10.07 19.33
N GLY A 228 -22.42 8.83 19.82
CA GLY A 228 -22.69 7.61 19.05
C GLY A 228 -21.44 6.92 18.50
N ASN A 229 -20.24 7.45 18.76
CA ASN A 229 -18.98 6.84 18.35
C ASN A 229 -18.40 5.93 19.46
N ALA A 230 -17.61 4.95 19.06
CA ALA A 230 -16.74 4.18 19.95
C ALA A 230 -15.29 4.29 19.49
N SER A 231 -14.36 4.16 20.44
CA SER A 231 -12.92 4.22 20.17
C SER A 231 -12.12 3.35 21.12
N TYR A 232 -10.93 2.93 20.69
CA TYR A 232 -9.89 2.41 21.58
C TYR A 232 -8.51 2.94 21.15
N MET A 233 -7.54 2.84 22.04
CA MET A 233 -6.14 3.22 21.81
C MET A 233 -5.27 1.99 21.59
N MET A 234 -4.18 2.15 20.86
CA MET A 234 -3.14 1.15 20.70
C MET A 234 -1.76 1.81 20.70
N GLU A 235 -0.73 1.01 20.98
CA GLU A 235 0.66 1.45 20.82
C GLU A 235 0.94 1.79 19.36
N ARG A 236 1.65 2.90 19.12
CA ARG A 236 2.12 3.26 17.80
C ARG A 236 3.39 2.50 17.47
N LEU A 237 3.28 1.49 16.61
CA LEU A 237 4.44 0.84 16.03
C LEU A 237 4.94 1.66 14.83
N HIS A 238 6.19 2.12 14.86
CA HIS A 238 6.82 2.89 13.78
C HIS A 238 7.30 1.98 12.63
N MET A 239 6.40 1.15 12.12
CA MET A 239 6.59 0.27 10.96
C MET A 239 5.33 0.34 10.08
N THR A 240 5.47 0.02 8.81
CA THR A 240 4.32 -0.04 7.89
C THR A 240 3.68 -1.41 7.92
N ASP A 241 2.45 -1.47 7.41
CA ASP A 241 1.89 -2.75 6.99
C ASP A 241 2.69 -3.32 5.80
N LEU A 242 2.57 -4.63 5.63
CA LEU A 242 3.23 -5.38 4.57
C LEU A 242 2.72 -5.02 3.18
N ALA A 243 1.48 -4.51 3.04
CA ALA A 243 0.93 -4.21 1.73
C ALA A 243 1.70 -3.08 1.07
N ILE A 244 2.12 -2.07 1.86
CA ILE A 244 2.99 -0.99 1.38
C ILE A 244 4.34 -1.54 0.88
N LYS A 245 5.02 -2.40 1.66
CA LYS A 245 6.30 -3.01 1.24
C LYS A 245 6.12 -3.84 -0.04
N TRP A 246 5.03 -4.61 -0.08
CA TRP A 246 4.69 -5.49 -1.18
C TRP A 246 4.47 -4.74 -2.50
N VAL A 247 3.64 -3.68 -2.48
CA VAL A 247 3.38 -2.90 -3.70
C VAL A 247 4.58 -2.08 -4.17
N HIS A 248 5.49 -1.72 -3.26
CA HIS A 248 6.74 -1.06 -3.60
C HIS A 248 7.84 -2.04 -4.04
N GLY A 249 7.62 -3.35 -3.90
CA GLY A 249 8.62 -4.37 -4.27
C GLY A 249 9.91 -4.25 -3.47
N SER A 250 9.83 -3.82 -2.21
CA SER A 250 11.01 -3.66 -1.35
C SER A 250 11.44 -4.94 -0.64
N MET A 251 10.63 -5.99 -0.74
CA MET A 251 10.87 -7.28 -0.11
C MET A 251 11.50 -8.24 -1.13
N ASP A 252 12.66 -8.78 -0.80
CA ASP A 252 13.32 -9.82 -1.59
C ASP A 252 12.78 -11.24 -1.24
N GLU A 253 13.13 -12.24 -2.05
CA GLU A 253 12.68 -13.63 -1.88
C GLU A 253 13.09 -14.24 -0.53
N THR A 254 14.28 -13.87 -0.01
CA THR A 254 14.79 -14.41 1.27
C THR A 254 13.99 -13.82 2.43
N GLU A 255 13.78 -12.50 2.43
CA GLU A 255 12.93 -11.82 3.40
C GLU A 255 11.49 -12.35 3.36
N PHE A 256 10.97 -12.62 2.17
CA PHE A 256 9.64 -13.19 2.00
C PHE A 256 9.54 -14.61 2.55
N GLU A 257 10.55 -15.47 2.35
CA GLU A 257 10.56 -16.81 2.93
C GLU A 257 10.58 -16.75 4.46
N GLU A 258 11.40 -15.88 5.06
CA GLU A 258 11.43 -15.66 6.51
C GLU A 258 10.10 -15.10 7.06
N LEU A 259 9.45 -14.23 6.30
CA LEU A 259 8.12 -13.71 6.63
C LEU A 259 7.08 -14.83 6.63
N LEU A 260 7.08 -15.68 5.60
CA LEU A 260 6.15 -16.80 5.53
C LEU A 260 6.39 -17.82 6.65
N ASP A 261 7.64 -18.05 7.05
CA ASP A 261 7.93 -18.88 8.23
C ASP A 261 7.21 -18.37 9.48
N LYS A 262 7.13 -17.04 9.67
CA LYS A 262 6.37 -16.44 10.78
C LYS A 262 4.87 -16.59 10.63
N TYR A 263 4.33 -16.38 9.43
CA TYR A 263 2.90 -16.60 9.18
C TYR A 263 2.49 -18.04 9.46
N PHE A 264 3.27 -19.01 8.98
CA PHE A 264 2.99 -20.42 9.19
C PHE A 264 3.24 -20.86 10.64
N PHE A 265 4.25 -20.31 11.31
CA PHE A 265 4.42 -20.51 12.75
C PHE A 265 3.21 -19.96 13.53
N PHE A 266 2.70 -18.77 13.18
CA PHE A 266 1.44 -18.26 13.73
C PHE A 266 0.30 -19.25 13.48
N PHE A 267 0.11 -19.71 12.23
CA PHE A 267 -0.98 -20.62 11.89
C PHE A 267 -0.93 -21.96 12.63
N GLN A 268 0.26 -22.50 12.86
CA GLN A 268 0.49 -23.71 13.65
C GLN A 268 0.29 -23.48 15.16
N SER A 269 0.58 -22.28 15.66
CA SER A 269 0.42 -21.94 17.09
C SER A 269 -1.02 -21.69 17.52
N ARG A 270 -1.98 -21.65 16.58
CA ARG A 270 -3.40 -21.39 16.88
C ARG A 270 -4.00 -22.54 17.68
N HIS A 271 -4.84 -22.20 18.64
CA HIS A 271 -5.60 -23.18 19.43
C HIS A 271 -6.57 -23.93 18.53
N ILE A 272 -6.74 -25.23 18.78
CA ILE A 272 -7.56 -26.15 17.98
C ILE A 272 -8.76 -26.64 18.80
N LYS A 273 -9.96 -26.59 18.19
CA LYS A 273 -11.20 -27.16 18.73
C LYS A 273 -11.73 -28.22 17.78
N LYS A 274 -11.67 -29.49 18.18
CA LYS A 274 -12.29 -30.59 17.41
C LYS A 274 -13.79 -30.35 17.26
N CYS A 275 -14.34 -30.71 16.10
CA CYS A 275 -15.76 -30.55 15.81
C CYS A 275 -16.32 -31.76 15.05
N SER A 276 -17.65 -31.84 14.95
CA SER A 276 -18.30 -32.85 14.12
C SER A 276 -18.17 -32.50 12.64
N ASP A 277 -18.29 -33.49 11.77
CA ASP A 277 -18.30 -33.24 10.32
C ASP A 277 -19.44 -32.27 9.93
N MET A 278 -20.63 -32.45 10.52
CA MET A 278 -21.76 -31.55 10.29
C MET A 278 -21.43 -30.09 10.66
N ALA A 279 -20.80 -29.86 11.81
CA ALA A 279 -20.41 -28.51 12.23
C ALA A 279 -19.35 -27.91 11.30
N TYR A 280 -18.36 -28.71 10.89
CA TYR A 280 -17.33 -28.29 9.95
C TYR A 280 -17.93 -27.87 8.61
N GLN A 281 -18.77 -28.74 8.02
CA GLN A 281 -19.42 -28.48 6.73
C GLN A 281 -20.32 -27.26 6.79
N GLN A 282 -21.07 -27.07 7.88
CA GLN A 282 -21.90 -25.89 8.07
C GLN A 282 -21.05 -24.61 8.09
N LYS A 283 -19.95 -24.57 8.85
CA LYS A 283 -19.06 -23.41 8.90
C LYS A 283 -18.38 -23.14 7.55
N ALA A 284 -17.94 -24.19 6.84
CA ALA A 284 -17.36 -24.06 5.51
C ALA A 284 -18.40 -23.54 4.49
N LYS A 285 -19.63 -24.04 4.55
CA LYS A 285 -20.75 -23.56 3.72
C LYS A 285 -21.07 -22.10 3.99
N GLU A 286 -21.13 -21.69 5.24
CA GLU A 286 -21.33 -20.28 5.62
C GLU A 286 -20.27 -19.35 5.00
N LEU A 287 -18.99 -19.75 5.08
CA LEU A 287 -17.86 -18.94 4.63
C LEU A 287 -17.72 -18.90 3.10
N TYR A 288 -17.87 -20.05 2.44
CA TYR A 288 -17.46 -20.24 1.04
C TYR A 288 -18.64 -20.42 0.08
N VAL A 289 -19.87 -20.59 0.57
CA VAL A 289 -21.06 -20.77 -0.29
C VAL A 289 -22.11 -19.71 -0.01
N ASP A 290 -22.65 -19.68 1.20
CA ASP A 290 -23.77 -18.82 1.55
C ASP A 290 -23.35 -17.34 1.47
N LYS A 291 -22.14 -17.02 1.97
CA LYS A 291 -21.57 -15.67 1.84
C LYS A 291 -21.41 -15.25 0.38
N VAL A 292 -20.93 -16.13 -0.50
CA VAL A 292 -20.77 -15.83 -1.93
C VAL A 292 -22.13 -15.55 -2.57
N ASN A 293 -23.10 -16.47 -2.41
CA ASN A 293 -24.43 -16.31 -2.98
C ASN A 293 -25.12 -15.02 -2.50
N ASN A 294 -25.07 -14.74 -1.20
CA ASN A 294 -25.66 -13.53 -0.63
C ASN A 294 -25.02 -12.25 -1.20
N ARG A 295 -23.69 -12.22 -1.34
CA ARG A 295 -22.94 -11.06 -1.84
C ARG A 295 -23.11 -10.84 -3.34
N ILE A 296 -23.25 -11.91 -4.13
CA ILE A 296 -23.57 -11.80 -5.55
C ILE A 296 -25.00 -11.30 -5.75
N ALA A 297 -25.95 -11.77 -4.93
CA ALA A 297 -27.32 -11.24 -4.95
C ALA A 297 -27.35 -9.74 -4.59
N GLU A 298 -26.60 -9.33 -3.56
CA GLU A 298 -26.43 -7.92 -3.18
C GLU A 298 -25.83 -7.11 -4.33
N LEU A 299 -24.72 -7.57 -4.93
CA LEU A 299 -24.07 -6.91 -6.06
C LEU A 299 -25.05 -6.65 -7.22
N LYS A 300 -25.83 -7.67 -7.59
CA LYS A 300 -26.82 -7.56 -8.68
C LYS A 300 -27.95 -6.57 -8.38
N GLY A 301 -28.24 -6.32 -7.10
CA GLY A 301 -29.21 -5.32 -6.65
C GLY A 301 -28.70 -3.88 -6.76
N LEU A 302 -27.39 -3.67 -6.87
CA LEU A 302 -26.79 -2.32 -6.88
C LEU A 302 -26.90 -1.67 -8.28
N PRO A 303 -27.33 -0.40 -8.37
CA PRO A 303 -27.45 0.31 -9.65
C PRO A 303 -26.16 0.35 -10.47
N GLU A 304 -25.03 0.54 -9.81
CA GLU A 304 -23.70 0.67 -10.40
C GLU A 304 -23.25 -0.62 -11.10
N TYR A 305 -23.72 -1.79 -10.62
CA TYR A 305 -23.41 -3.08 -11.23
C TYR A 305 -23.91 -3.16 -12.68
N ARG A 306 -24.96 -2.42 -13.07
CA ARG A 306 -25.45 -2.40 -14.46
C ARG A 306 -24.36 -2.00 -15.46
N LYS A 307 -23.51 -1.03 -15.10
CA LYS A 307 -22.39 -0.58 -15.95
C LYS A 307 -21.36 -1.69 -16.13
N ILE A 308 -21.04 -2.38 -15.04
CA ILE A 308 -20.10 -3.51 -15.03
C ILE A 308 -20.68 -4.66 -15.86
N LYS A 309 -21.95 -4.99 -15.65
CA LYS A 309 -22.66 -6.05 -16.37
C LYS A 309 -22.59 -5.84 -17.89
N THR A 310 -22.86 -4.62 -18.37
CA THR A 310 -22.76 -4.30 -19.80
C THR A 310 -21.36 -4.52 -20.35
N LEU A 311 -20.30 -4.20 -19.60
CA LEU A 311 -18.92 -4.49 -20.02
C LEU A 311 -18.64 -5.99 -20.06
N LEU A 312 -19.11 -6.76 -19.07
CA LEU A 312 -18.93 -8.21 -19.02
C LEU A 312 -19.74 -8.96 -20.11
N GLU A 313 -20.85 -8.38 -20.59
CA GLU A 313 -21.64 -8.97 -21.68
C GLU A 313 -20.91 -8.89 -23.04
N VAL A 314 -19.93 -7.98 -23.19
CA VAL A 314 -19.14 -7.83 -24.43
C VAL A 314 -18.01 -8.87 -24.52
N ALA A 315 -17.46 -9.30 -23.38
CA ALA A 315 -16.33 -10.23 -23.35
C ALA A 315 -16.76 -11.66 -23.00
N GLU A 316 -16.39 -12.62 -23.85
CA GLU A 316 -16.62 -14.04 -23.61
C GLU A 316 -16.02 -14.51 -22.27
N ASP A 317 -16.71 -15.42 -21.59
CA ASP A 317 -16.31 -16.03 -20.32
C ASP A 317 -16.04 -15.03 -19.18
N THR A 318 -16.62 -13.83 -19.23
CA THR A 318 -16.53 -12.85 -18.12
C THR A 318 -17.85 -12.64 -17.38
N ASN A 319 -18.95 -13.26 -17.82
CA ASN A 319 -20.24 -13.17 -17.14
C ASN A 319 -20.14 -13.66 -15.68
N ILE A 320 -20.62 -12.86 -14.73
CA ILE A 320 -20.53 -13.18 -13.30
C ILE A 320 -21.20 -14.52 -12.95
N ASP A 321 -22.33 -14.85 -13.59
CA ASP A 321 -23.06 -16.09 -13.31
C ASP A 321 -22.27 -17.31 -13.74
N PHE A 322 -21.67 -17.23 -14.93
CA PHE A 322 -20.75 -18.25 -15.41
C PHE A 322 -19.54 -18.43 -14.48
N LEU A 323 -18.93 -17.33 -14.01
CA LEU A 323 -17.79 -17.38 -13.09
C LEU A 323 -18.17 -18.00 -11.72
N VAL A 324 -19.38 -17.70 -11.21
CA VAL A 324 -19.90 -18.28 -9.98
C VAL A 324 -20.20 -19.78 -10.14
N GLU A 325 -20.80 -20.19 -11.25
CA GLU A 325 -21.02 -21.61 -11.58
C GLU A 325 -19.70 -22.37 -11.69
N LYS A 326 -18.72 -21.80 -12.40
CA LYS A 326 -17.38 -22.35 -12.54
C LYS A 326 -16.68 -22.48 -11.18
N TYR A 327 -16.79 -21.46 -10.33
CA TYR A 327 -16.30 -21.51 -8.94
C TYR A 327 -16.88 -22.69 -8.18
N PHE A 328 -18.21 -22.86 -8.16
CA PHE A 328 -18.82 -23.97 -7.42
C PHE A 328 -18.48 -25.34 -7.99
N SER A 329 -18.35 -25.46 -9.32
CA SER A 329 -17.93 -26.70 -9.98
C SER A 329 -16.50 -27.10 -9.56
N LEU A 330 -15.53 -26.18 -9.70
CA LEU A 330 -14.14 -26.43 -9.32
C LEU A 330 -13.99 -26.69 -7.82
N LYS A 331 -14.70 -25.92 -6.98
CA LYS A 331 -14.75 -26.14 -5.52
C LYS A 331 -15.16 -27.57 -5.19
N LYS A 332 -16.25 -28.06 -5.78
CA LYS A 332 -16.73 -29.43 -5.58
C LYS A 332 -15.69 -30.47 -6.01
N ASN A 333 -15.02 -30.25 -7.14
CA ASN A 333 -14.00 -31.17 -7.65
C ASN A 333 -12.77 -31.23 -6.74
N ILE A 334 -12.31 -30.09 -6.23
CA ILE A 334 -11.14 -30.00 -5.34
C ILE A 334 -11.48 -30.61 -3.98
N GLU A 335 -12.59 -30.20 -3.35
CA GLU A 335 -12.99 -30.71 -2.05
C GLU A 335 -13.27 -32.21 -2.05
N GLY A 336 -13.72 -32.76 -3.18
CA GLY A 336 -13.97 -34.20 -3.34
C GLY A 336 -12.70 -35.07 -3.34
N ARG A 337 -11.51 -34.48 -3.48
CA ARG A 337 -10.23 -35.20 -3.53
C ARG A 337 -9.48 -35.20 -2.20
N ILE A 338 -9.98 -34.45 -1.21
CA ILE A 338 -9.21 -34.10 -0.01
C ILE A 338 -10.00 -34.40 1.24
N GLN A 339 -9.33 -34.97 2.23
CA GLN A 339 -9.89 -35.18 3.55
C GLN A 339 -9.44 -34.05 4.49
N TYR A 340 -10.34 -33.10 4.73
CA TYR A 340 -10.07 -32.00 5.67
C TYR A 340 -10.18 -32.44 7.13
N PRO A 341 -9.25 -32.01 8.01
CA PRO A 341 -9.39 -32.17 9.46
C PRO A 341 -10.67 -31.53 9.98
N LYS A 342 -11.41 -32.25 10.84
CA LYS A 342 -12.69 -31.80 11.41
C LYS A 342 -12.45 -30.99 12.67
N GLU A 343 -11.88 -29.82 12.48
CA GLU A 343 -11.49 -28.92 13.55
C GLU A 343 -11.69 -27.46 13.17
N PHE A 344 -11.79 -26.62 14.20
CA PHE A 344 -11.73 -25.18 14.12
C PHE A 344 -10.49 -24.65 14.79
N VAL A 345 -10.10 -23.45 14.40
CA VAL A 345 -8.98 -22.73 15.00
C VAL A 345 -9.40 -21.32 15.40
N ILE A 346 -8.72 -20.74 16.39
CA ILE A 346 -8.82 -19.31 16.66
C ILE A 346 -8.14 -18.56 15.52
N GLY A 347 -8.89 -17.77 14.75
CA GLY A 347 -8.35 -17.06 13.59
C GLY A 347 -8.36 -15.54 13.74
N HIS A 348 -7.42 -14.87 13.07
CA HIS A 348 -7.46 -13.41 12.90
C HIS A 348 -8.69 -12.99 12.08
N GLY A 349 -9.02 -13.78 11.05
CA GLY A 349 -10.12 -13.57 10.12
C GLY A 349 -9.80 -12.64 8.94
N ASP A 350 -8.69 -11.90 9.03
CA ASP A 350 -8.19 -11.05 7.93
C ASP A 350 -6.68 -10.78 7.93
N PRO A 351 -5.79 -11.78 8.12
CA PRO A 351 -4.33 -11.57 8.20
C PRO A 351 -3.72 -11.40 6.79
N CYS A 352 -4.31 -10.51 5.99
CA CYS A 352 -3.72 -10.04 4.74
C CYS A 352 -2.61 -9.02 5.02
N PHE A 353 -1.84 -8.66 4.00
CA PHE A 353 -0.68 -7.78 4.17
C PHE A 353 -1.04 -6.39 4.71
N ALA A 354 -2.22 -5.85 4.38
CA ALA A 354 -2.67 -4.56 4.90
C ALA A 354 -2.92 -4.56 6.43
N ASN A 355 -3.12 -5.74 7.03
CA ASN A 355 -3.41 -5.90 8.47
C ASN A 355 -2.23 -6.52 9.23
N ALA A 356 -1.06 -6.56 8.62
CA ALA A 356 0.13 -7.19 9.18
C ALA A 356 1.30 -6.22 9.13
N LEU A 357 1.73 -5.77 10.31
CA LEU A 357 2.88 -4.92 10.53
C LEU A 357 4.14 -5.78 10.63
N TYR A 358 5.14 -5.47 9.82
CA TYR A 358 6.38 -6.23 9.77
C TYR A 358 7.61 -5.33 9.80
N ASN A 359 8.64 -5.76 10.54
CA ASN A 359 9.93 -5.12 10.56
C ASN A 359 11.04 -6.16 10.35
N LYS A 360 11.81 -6.02 9.27
CA LYS A 360 12.88 -6.94 8.88
C LYS A 360 13.98 -7.05 9.94
N SER A 361 14.49 -5.92 10.42
CA SER A 361 15.64 -5.87 11.34
C SER A 361 15.39 -6.57 12.67
N THR A 362 14.18 -6.42 13.21
CA THR A 362 13.79 -7.07 14.48
C THR A 362 13.09 -8.41 14.27
N LYS A 363 12.81 -8.78 13.01
CA LYS A 363 11.92 -9.87 12.64
C LYS A 363 10.62 -9.79 13.44
N THR A 364 10.01 -8.61 13.57
CA THR A 364 8.74 -8.47 14.30
C THR A 364 7.58 -8.62 13.33
N LEU A 365 6.59 -9.46 13.64
CA LEU A 365 5.31 -9.55 12.94
C LEU A 365 4.19 -9.31 13.95
N LYS A 366 3.34 -8.31 13.69
CA LYS A 366 2.18 -7.97 14.53
C LYS A 366 0.95 -7.77 13.66
N PHE A 367 -0.15 -8.37 14.06
CA PHE A 367 -1.44 -8.17 13.41
C PHE A 367 -2.24 -7.05 14.07
N ILE A 368 -2.99 -6.35 13.24
CA ILE A 368 -3.95 -5.31 13.58
C ILE A 368 -5.28 -5.62 12.91
N ASP A 369 -6.35 -4.97 13.35
CA ASP A 369 -7.65 -5.05 12.70
C ASP A 369 -8.19 -6.49 12.52
N PRO A 370 -8.33 -7.26 13.62
CA PRO A 370 -8.96 -8.58 13.55
C PRO A 370 -10.42 -8.47 13.13
N ARG A 371 -11.03 -9.59 12.72
CA ARG A 371 -12.47 -9.65 12.39
C ARG A 371 -13.37 -9.16 13.53
N GLY A 372 -12.87 -9.22 14.76
CA GLY A 372 -13.60 -8.90 15.98
C GLY A 372 -14.37 -10.11 16.51
N ALA A 373 -14.56 -10.13 17.82
CA ALA A 373 -15.35 -11.12 18.54
C ALA A 373 -15.92 -10.50 19.82
N LEU A 374 -17.20 -10.73 20.09
CA LEU A 374 -17.86 -10.35 21.34
C LEU A 374 -17.96 -11.51 22.33
N THR A 375 -17.80 -12.75 21.85
CA THR A 375 -17.81 -13.98 22.65
C THR A 375 -16.69 -14.92 22.18
N GLU A 376 -16.28 -15.86 23.05
CA GLU A 376 -15.25 -16.85 22.69
C GLU A 376 -15.64 -17.72 21.49
N ASP A 377 -16.94 -18.01 21.32
CA ASP A 377 -17.41 -18.81 20.18
C ASP A 377 -17.20 -18.11 18.83
N GLU A 378 -17.16 -16.78 18.81
CA GLU A 378 -16.91 -15.98 17.60
C GLU A 378 -15.43 -16.00 17.16
N LEU A 379 -14.50 -16.47 18.01
CA LEU A 379 -13.07 -16.62 17.69
C LEU A 379 -12.81 -17.78 16.71
N TRP A 380 -13.64 -18.83 16.78
CA TRP A 380 -13.40 -20.08 16.06
C TRP A 380 -13.82 -19.99 14.59
N THR A 381 -12.91 -20.39 13.70
CA THR A 381 -13.12 -20.37 12.25
C THR A 381 -12.53 -21.61 11.56
N ASN A 382 -12.77 -21.73 10.26
CA ASN A 382 -12.20 -22.77 9.42
C ASN A 382 -10.66 -22.61 9.30
N PRO A 383 -9.86 -23.68 9.45
CA PRO A 383 -8.40 -23.61 9.44
C PRO A 383 -7.77 -22.94 8.21
N TYR A 384 -8.39 -23.09 7.03
CA TYR A 384 -7.92 -22.51 5.78
C TYR A 384 -8.17 -21.00 5.70
N TYR A 385 -9.14 -20.45 6.43
CA TYR A 385 -9.65 -19.11 6.18
C TYR A 385 -8.57 -18.01 6.24
N ASP A 386 -7.72 -18.05 7.26
CA ASP A 386 -6.62 -17.09 7.42
C ASP A 386 -5.50 -17.28 6.38
N ILE A 387 -5.24 -18.52 5.95
CA ILE A 387 -4.24 -18.81 4.90
C ILE A 387 -4.75 -18.30 3.55
N VAL A 388 -6.05 -18.44 3.30
CA VAL A 388 -6.72 -17.90 2.11
C VAL A 388 -6.63 -16.36 2.10
N LYS A 389 -6.72 -15.71 3.26
CA LYS A 389 -6.51 -14.27 3.40
C LYS A 389 -5.07 -13.84 3.12
N LEU A 390 -4.09 -14.64 3.49
CA LEU A 390 -2.69 -14.43 3.11
C LEU A 390 -2.48 -14.64 1.60
N SER A 391 -3.04 -15.71 1.02
CA SER A 391 -3.04 -15.96 -0.43
C SER A 391 -3.59 -14.76 -1.18
N HIS A 392 -4.68 -14.15 -0.69
CA HIS A 392 -5.32 -13.00 -1.32
C HIS A 392 -4.34 -11.86 -1.61
N SER A 393 -3.41 -11.61 -0.70
CA SER A 393 -2.29 -10.67 -0.89
C SER A 393 -1.20 -11.21 -1.82
N VAL A 394 -0.71 -12.43 -1.55
CA VAL A 394 0.44 -13.02 -2.25
C VAL A 394 0.09 -13.42 -3.69
N CYS A 395 -0.85 -14.33 -3.86
CA CYS A 395 -1.23 -14.92 -5.14
C CYS A 395 -2.31 -14.08 -5.84
N GLY A 396 -3.31 -13.62 -5.09
CA GLY A 396 -4.43 -12.84 -5.60
C GLY A 396 -4.07 -11.40 -5.98
N LYS A 397 -2.89 -10.88 -5.60
CA LYS A 397 -2.45 -9.50 -5.83
C LYS A 397 -3.44 -8.43 -5.31
N TYR A 398 -4.22 -8.75 -4.28
CA TYR A 398 -5.26 -7.88 -3.72
C TYR A 398 -4.76 -6.47 -3.39
N ASP A 399 -3.56 -6.37 -2.82
CA ASP A 399 -2.98 -5.11 -2.38
C ASP A 399 -2.71 -4.13 -3.54
N PHE A 400 -2.46 -4.64 -4.74
CA PHE A 400 -2.30 -3.82 -5.95
C PHE A 400 -3.63 -3.18 -6.38
N PHE A 401 -4.74 -3.90 -6.26
CA PHE A 401 -6.07 -3.32 -6.52
C PHE A 401 -6.44 -2.26 -5.48
N ASN A 402 -6.10 -2.47 -4.21
CA ASN A 402 -6.34 -1.50 -3.15
C ASN A 402 -5.56 -0.21 -3.37
N ASN A 403 -4.32 -0.31 -3.84
CA ASN A 403 -3.48 0.84 -4.19
C ASN A 403 -3.71 1.34 -5.62
N ALA A 404 -4.67 0.75 -6.33
CA ALA A 404 -5.06 1.07 -7.69
C ALA A 404 -3.92 0.96 -8.73
N LEU A 405 -2.97 0.05 -8.48
CA LEU A 405 -1.80 -0.29 -9.30
C LEU A 405 -2.13 -1.41 -10.29
N PHE A 406 -3.10 -1.16 -11.16
CA PHE A 406 -3.48 -2.08 -12.24
C PHE A 406 -4.05 -1.30 -13.42
N GLU A 407 -3.92 -1.86 -14.62
CA GLU A 407 -4.51 -1.35 -15.85
C GLU A 407 -5.41 -2.39 -16.49
N ILE A 408 -6.48 -1.93 -17.13
CA ILE A 408 -7.36 -2.78 -17.93
C ILE A 408 -7.31 -2.26 -19.36
N LYS A 409 -6.82 -3.09 -20.28
CA LYS A 409 -6.68 -2.77 -21.71
C LYS A 409 -7.67 -3.57 -22.51
N VAL A 410 -8.20 -2.99 -23.58
CA VAL A 410 -9.04 -3.72 -24.55
C VAL A 410 -8.13 -4.24 -25.65
N ASN A 411 -8.16 -5.54 -25.90
CA ASN A 411 -7.32 -6.18 -26.92
C ASN A 411 -8.03 -6.24 -28.29
N SER A 412 -7.33 -6.75 -29.31
CA SER A 412 -7.84 -6.82 -30.69
C SER A 412 -9.06 -7.73 -30.87
N ARG A 413 -9.36 -8.59 -29.90
CA ARG A 413 -10.56 -9.44 -29.86
C ARG A 413 -11.71 -8.81 -29.09
N PHE A 414 -11.61 -7.52 -28.73
CA PHE A 414 -12.56 -6.82 -27.86
C PHE A 414 -12.75 -7.49 -26.49
N SER A 415 -11.74 -8.22 -26.02
CA SER A 415 -11.66 -8.74 -24.65
C SER A 415 -10.78 -7.80 -23.80
N TYR A 416 -10.81 -8.03 -22.49
CA TYR A 416 -10.06 -7.26 -21.51
C TYR A 416 -8.79 -7.99 -21.06
N ASP A 417 -7.67 -7.30 -21.13
CA ASP A 417 -6.39 -7.71 -20.56
C ASP A 417 -6.16 -6.93 -19.26
N LEU A 418 -6.02 -7.65 -18.15
CA LEU A 418 -5.69 -7.08 -16.85
C LEU A 418 -4.18 -7.12 -16.66
N GLU A 419 -3.55 -5.96 -16.56
CA GLU A 419 -2.12 -5.82 -16.33
C GLU A 419 -1.85 -5.30 -14.92
N ILE A 420 -1.01 -6.03 -14.19
CA ILE A 420 -0.48 -5.62 -12.89
C ILE A 420 1.05 -5.67 -13.05
N PRO A 421 1.76 -4.53 -13.04
CA PRO A 421 3.19 -4.44 -13.34
C PRO A 421 4.03 -4.93 -12.14
N PHE A 422 3.80 -6.17 -11.74
CA PHE A 422 4.47 -6.85 -10.65
C PHE A 422 4.52 -8.35 -10.94
N ASP A 423 5.72 -8.86 -11.16
CA ASP A 423 5.96 -10.29 -11.28
C ASP A 423 6.17 -10.90 -9.89
N ASN A 424 5.26 -11.78 -9.51
CA ASN A 424 5.27 -12.48 -8.22
C ASN A 424 5.44 -14.00 -8.36
N ALA A 425 5.89 -14.49 -9.53
CA ALA A 425 5.93 -15.92 -9.81
C ALA A 425 6.77 -16.72 -8.79
N GLU A 426 7.97 -16.25 -8.44
CA GLU A 426 8.82 -16.91 -7.44
C GLU A 426 8.20 -16.86 -6.03
N TYR A 427 7.61 -15.73 -5.64
CA TYR A 427 6.89 -15.61 -4.37
C TYR A 427 5.71 -16.57 -4.26
N ILE A 428 4.95 -16.79 -5.36
CA ILE A 428 3.88 -17.78 -5.41
C ILE A 428 4.45 -19.19 -5.20
N LYS A 429 5.61 -19.53 -5.78
CA LYS A 429 6.25 -20.84 -5.58
C LYS A 429 6.66 -21.04 -4.12
N ILE A 430 7.27 -20.02 -3.50
CA ILE A 430 7.63 -20.07 -2.06
C ILE A 430 6.36 -20.25 -1.22
N PHE A 431 5.30 -19.48 -1.51
CA PHE A 431 4.02 -19.60 -0.80
C PHE A 431 3.40 -20.99 -0.95
N LYS A 432 3.33 -21.53 -2.18
CA LYS A 432 2.83 -22.88 -2.45
C LYS A 432 3.60 -23.92 -1.65
N LYS A 433 4.94 -23.88 -1.69
CA LYS A 433 5.81 -24.76 -0.92
C LYS A 433 5.48 -24.69 0.58
N LYS A 434 5.37 -23.49 1.16
CA LYS A 434 5.05 -23.31 2.58
C LYS A 434 3.65 -23.82 2.92
N VAL A 435 2.65 -23.60 2.07
CA VAL A 435 1.29 -24.15 2.25
C VAL A 435 1.34 -25.67 2.36
N GLU A 436 2.02 -26.33 1.41
CA GLU A 436 2.10 -27.79 1.32
C GLU A 436 2.94 -28.39 2.47
N GLU A 437 4.08 -27.79 2.82
CA GLU A 437 4.92 -28.19 3.95
C GLU A 437 4.18 -28.13 5.29
N ASN A 438 3.16 -27.27 5.40
CA ASN A 438 2.35 -27.09 6.59
C ASN A 438 1.06 -27.94 6.59
N GLY A 439 0.94 -28.89 5.65
CA GLY A 439 -0.17 -29.85 5.60
C GLY A 439 -1.47 -29.29 5.03
N PHE A 440 -1.42 -28.12 4.38
CA PHE A 440 -2.56 -27.55 3.66
C PHE A 440 -2.47 -27.87 2.17
N ASP A 441 -3.63 -27.99 1.55
CA ASP A 441 -3.72 -28.16 0.10
C ASP A 441 -3.76 -26.80 -0.61
N TYR A 442 -2.83 -26.59 -1.53
CA TYR A 442 -2.70 -25.35 -2.27
C TYR A 442 -3.93 -25.05 -3.13
N LEU A 443 -4.50 -26.04 -3.83
CA LEU A 443 -5.68 -25.82 -4.68
C LEU A 443 -6.91 -25.41 -3.87
N SER A 444 -7.08 -25.96 -2.67
CA SER A 444 -8.10 -25.57 -1.70
C SER A 444 -7.92 -24.11 -1.25
N VAL A 445 -6.69 -23.70 -0.98
CA VAL A 445 -6.38 -22.28 -0.69
C VAL A 445 -6.76 -21.38 -1.87
N ARG A 446 -6.33 -21.74 -3.09
CA ARG A 446 -6.62 -20.96 -4.31
C ARG A 446 -8.11 -20.88 -4.62
N ILE A 447 -8.85 -21.97 -4.52
CA ILE A 447 -10.30 -21.93 -4.80
C ILE A 447 -11.06 -21.15 -3.73
N TYR A 448 -10.70 -21.26 -2.45
CA TYR A 448 -11.30 -20.43 -1.42
C TYR A 448 -10.92 -18.95 -1.56
N GLU A 449 -9.78 -18.61 -2.16
CA GLU A 449 -9.45 -17.20 -2.46
C GLU A 449 -10.43 -16.60 -3.47
N VAL A 450 -10.87 -17.36 -4.48
CA VAL A 450 -11.92 -16.90 -5.42
C VAL A 450 -13.18 -16.50 -4.67
N SER A 451 -13.55 -17.21 -3.60
CA SER A 451 -14.70 -16.86 -2.75
C SER A 451 -14.55 -15.49 -2.09
N LEU A 452 -13.32 -15.07 -1.77
CA LEU A 452 -13.06 -13.74 -1.21
C LEU A 452 -13.32 -12.66 -2.26
N PHE A 453 -12.78 -12.81 -3.48
CA PHE A 453 -13.04 -11.88 -4.58
C PHE A 453 -14.52 -11.77 -4.91
N LEU A 454 -15.24 -12.89 -5.01
CA LEU A 454 -16.69 -12.89 -5.27
C LEU A 454 -17.47 -12.20 -4.14
N SER A 455 -17.12 -12.50 -2.88
CA SER A 455 -17.86 -11.98 -1.72
C SER A 455 -17.58 -10.52 -1.41
N MET A 456 -16.51 -9.92 -1.95
CA MET A 456 -16.15 -8.53 -1.69
C MET A 456 -16.61 -7.55 -2.77
N LEU A 457 -17.05 -8.02 -3.94
CA LEU A 457 -17.52 -7.16 -5.03
C LEU A 457 -18.53 -6.06 -4.59
N PRO A 458 -19.62 -6.37 -3.86
CA PRO A 458 -20.58 -5.33 -3.46
C PRO A 458 -20.00 -4.33 -2.45
N LEU A 459 -18.95 -4.72 -1.69
CA LEU A 459 -18.33 -3.86 -0.69
C LEU A 459 -17.42 -2.77 -1.30
N HIS A 460 -17.09 -2.90 -2.59
CA HIS A 460 -16.22 -1.98 -3.32
C HIS A 460 -16.92 -1.30 -4.51
N ILE A 461 -18.25 -1.36 -4.55
CA ILE A 461 -19.04 -0.90 -5.69
C ILE A 461 -18.94 0.62 -5.93
N ASP A 462 -18.53 1.37 -4.90
CA ASP A 462 -18.21 2.79 -4.96
C ASP A 462 -17.09 3.09 -5.97
N ASN A 463 -16.27 2.08 -6.31
CA ASN A 463 -15.30 2.12 -7.39
C ASN A 463 -15.57 1.00 -8.42
N PRO A 464 -16.46 1.22 -9.41
CA PRO A 464 -16.79 0.21 -10.42
C PRO A 464 -15.60 -0.30 -11.22
N HIS A 465 -14.58 0.55 -11.46
CA HIS A 465 -13.35 0.15 -12.14
C HIS A 465 -12.56 -0.88 -11.33
N LYS A 466 -12.48 -0.71 -10.01
CA LYS A 466 -11.87 -1.68 -9.10
C LYS A 466 -12.63 -3.00 -9.06
N VAL A 467 -13.96 -2.96 -8.97
CA VAL A 467 -14.81 -4.16 -9.02
C VAL A 467 -14.63 -4.91 -10.34
N PHE A 468 -14.57 -4.18 -11.46
CA PHE A 468 -14.32 -4.80 -12.76
C PHE A 468 -12.93 -5.48 -12.82
N GLY A 469 -11.90 -4.83 -12.29
CA GLY A 469 -10.58 -5.43 -12.12
C GLY A 469 -10.59 -6.71 -11.28
N PHE A 470 -11.34 -6.73 -10.17
CA PHE A 470 -11.51 -7.96 -9.37
C PHE A 470 -12.16 -9.10 -10.14
N ILE A 471 -13.15 -8.81 -11.00
CA ILE A 471 -13.82 -9.82 -11.83
C ILE A 471 -12.87 -10.39 -12.89
N LEU A 472 -12.03 -9.56 -13.49
CA LEU A 472 -11.01 -10.05 -14.43
C LEU A 472 -9.94 -10.89 -13.71
N ASN A 473 -9.54 -10.48 -12.50
CA ASN A 473 -8.58 -11.22 -11.71
C ASN A 473 -9.11 -12.59 -11.27
N LEU A 474 -10.34 -12.66 -10.76
CA LEU A 474 -10.94 -13.92 -10.35
C LEU A 474 -11.14 -14.86 -11.55
N LYS A 475 -11.42 -14.33 -12.76
CA LYS A 475 -11.43 -15.13 -14.00
C LYS A 475 -10.06 -15.75 -14.27
N ASN A 476 -8.98 -14.98 -14.14
CA ASN A 476 -7.61 -15.48 -14.33
C ASN A 476 -7.27 -16.57 -13.31
N ILE A 477 -7.64 -16.38 -12.04
CA ILE A 477 -7.44 -17.38 -10.97
C ILE A 477 -8.23 -18.67 -11.25
N LEU A 478 -9.50 -18.55 -11.67
CA LEU A 478 -10.30 -19.73 -12.03
C LEU A 478 -9.71 -20.52 -13.21
N LYS A 479 -9.11 -19.82 -14.18
CA LYS A 479 -8.42 -20.45 -15.31
C LYS A 479 -7.14 -21.15 -14.85
N GLU A 480 -6.33 -20.50 -14.02
CA GLU A 480 -5.14 -21.11 -13.38
C GLU A 480 -5.52 -22.41 -12.65
N ILE A 481 -6.59 -22.37 -11.84
CA ILE A 481 -7.04 -23.55 -11.09
C ILE A 481 -7.51 -24.66 -12.04
N GLU A 482 -8.30 -24.35 -13.05
CA GLU A 482 -8.82 -25.32 -14.02
C GLU A 482 -7.72 -26.07 -14.77
N GLU A 483 -6.60 -25.41 -15.09
CA GLU A 483 -5.44 -26.04 -15.73
C GLU A 483 -4.71 -27.04 -14.82
N ASN A 484 -4.98 -27.00 -13.50
CA ASN A 484 -4.29 -27.80 -12.48
C ASN A 484 -5.22 -28.77 -11.71
N VAL A 485 -6.52 -28.83 -12.06
CA VAL A 485 -7.53 -29.72 -11.44
C VAL A 485 -7.85 -30.90 -12.34
#